data_AF-A0A7W9YUV6-F1
#
_entry.id   AF-A0A7W9YUV6-F1
#
_cell.length_a   1.000
_cell.length_b   1.000
_cell.length_c   1.000
_cell.angle_alpha   90.00
_cell.angle_beta   90.00
_cell.angle_gamma   90.00
#
_symmetry.space_group_name_H-M   'P 1'
#
loop_
_entity.id
_entity.type
_entity.pdbx_description
1 polymer ?
#
loop_
_entity_poly.entity_id
_entity_poly.type
_entity_poly.pdbx_seq_one_letter_code
_entity_poly.pdbx_strand_id
1 'polypeptide(L)'
;MLQQNGTPSPVPLAPDDLELLQRFLEAWCQENGVDSSADSAADIAAALIDWYLFKVDDRSQLKLALDESLTATPRLQRLVGKLDEV
;
A
#
# COMPACT_ATOMS: atom_id res chain seq x y z
N MET A 1 -8.10 40.22 2.73
CA MET A 1 -7.16 39.51 1.84
C MET A 1 -7.48 38.03 1.95
N LEU A 2 -7.91 37.41 0.85
CA LEU A 2 -8.45 36.04 0.82
C LEU A 2 -7.36 35.02 1.19
N GLN A 3 -7.70 34.17 2.15
CA GLN A 3 -6.90 33.03 2.59
C GLN A 3 -6.70 32.10 1.39
N GLN A 4 -5.46 31.99 0.90
CA GLN A 4 -5.11 31.01 -0.13
C GLN A 4 -5.01 29.65 0.54
N ASN A 5 -6.16 29.00 0.66
CA ASN A 5 -6.27 27.59 0.98
C ASN A 5 -5.72 26.82 -0.23
N GLY A 6 -4.40 26.68 -0.30
CA GLY A 6 -3.74 25.85 -1.30
C GLY A 6 -4.27 24.44 -1.14
N THR A 7 -5.23 24.06 -1.98
CA THR A 7 -5.54 22.66 -2.20
C THR A 7 -4.23 21.99 -2.59
N PRO A 8 -3.73 21.00 -1.82
CA PRO A 8 -2.54 20.29 -2.23
C PRO A 8 -2.82 19.75 -3.63
N SER A 9 -2.01 20.17 -4.60
CA SER A 9 -2.11 19.65 -5.96
C SER A 9 -2.03 18.12 -5.85
N PRO A 10 -2.95 17.36 -6.46
CA PRO A 10 -2.88 15.91 -6.41
C PRO A 10 -1.58 15.52 -7.10
N VAL A 11 -0.55 15.24 -6.30
CA VAL A 11 0.72 14.74 -6.80
C VAL A 11 0.36 13.46 -7.55
N PRO A 12 0.63 13.39 -8.86
CA PRO A 12 0.28 12.22 -9.64
C PRO A 12 0.91 11.00 -8.98
N LEU A 13 0.11 9.97 -8.75
CA LEU A 13 0.58 8.69 -8.24
C LEU A 13 1.64 8.18 -9.21
N ALA A 14 2.81 7.82 -8.71
CA ALA A 14 3.77 7.11 -9.54
C ALA A 14 3.21 5.71 -9.85
N PRO A 15 3.55 5.11 -11.00
CA PRO A 15 3.13 3.75 -11.34
C PRO A 15 3.49 2.74 -10.23
N ASP A 16 4.67 2.88 -9.62
CA ASP A 16 5.07 2.10 -8.43
C ASP A 16 4.09 2.21 -7.25
N ASP A 17 3.51 3.38 -7.02
CA ASP A 17 2.59 3.61 -5.91
C ASP A 17 1.23 2.95 -6.20
N LEU A 18 0.81 2.97 -7.47
CA LEU A 18 -0.40 2.30 -7.92
C LEU A 18 -0.27 0.77 -7.78
N GLU A 19 0.88 0.21 -8.16
CA GLU A 19 1.18 -1.23 -7.97
C GLU A 19 1.15 -1.59 -6.48
N LEU A 20 1.69 -0.74 -5.61
CA LEU A 20 1.65 -0.96 -4.17
C LEU A 20 0.21 -1.00 -3.63
N LEU A 21 -0.60 -0.01 -3.99
CA LEU A 21 -2.00 0.06 -3.57
C LEU A 21 -2.81 -1.12 -4.12
N GLN A 22 -2.52 -1.54 -5.36
CA GLN A 22 -3.16 -2.70 -5.97
C GLN A 22 -2.83 -3.99 -5.22
N ARG A 23 -1.56 -4.21 -4.84
CA ARG A 23 -1.17 -5.38 -4.02
C ARG A 23 -1.84 -5.39 -2.65
N PHE A 24 -2.01 -4.23 -2.02
CA PHE A 24 -2.71 -4.11 -0.75
C PHE A 24 -4.22 -4.42 -0.91
N LEU A 25 -4.82 -3.92 -1.99
CA LEU A 25 -6.22 -4.21 -2.33
C LEU A 25 -6.43 -5.70 -2.58
N GLU A 26 -5.55 -6.34 -3.34
CA GLU A 26 -5.61 -7.79 -3.61
C GLU A 26 -5.48 -8.61 -2.32
N ALA A 27 -4.54 -8.25 -1.45
CA ALA A 27 -4.38 -8.90 -0.14
C ALA A 27 -5.64 -8.74 0.72
N TRP A 28 -6.19 -7.53 0.78
CA TRP A 28 -7.43 -7.27 1.51
C TRP A 28 -8.62 -8.03 0.92
N CYS A 29 -8.74 -8.08 -0.40
CA CYS A 29 -9.78 -8.85 -1.10
C CYS A 29 -9.65 -10.34 -0.77
N GLN A 30 -8.44 -10.89 -0.78
CA GLN A 30 -8.18 -12.28 -0.44
C GLN A 30 -8.47 -12.60 1.03
N GLU A 31 -8.12 -11.70 1.97
CA GLU A 31 -8.40 -11.88 3.39
C GLU A 31 -9.89 -11.76 3.72
N ASN A 32 -10.63 -10.90 3.03
CA ASN A 32 -12.05 -10.67 3.28
C ASN A 32 -12.96 -11.52 2.39
N GLY A 33 -12.40 -12.31 1.46
CA GLY A 33 -13.17 -13.09 0.48
C GLY A 33 -14.02 -12.22 -0.44
N VAL A 34 -13.59 -10.97 -0.66
CA VAL A 34 -14.29 -9.99 -1.51
C VAL A 34 -13.71 -10.07 -2.92
N ASP A 35 -14.58 -10.07 -3.91
CA ASP A 35 -14.15 -10.05 -5.31
C ASP A 35 -13.55 -8.68 -5.67
N SER A 36 -12.42 -8.68 -6.39
CA SER A 36 -11.77 -7.45 -6.86
C SER A 36 -12.67 -6.57 -7.74
N SER A 37 -13.70 -7.15 -8.36
CA SER A 37 -14.71 -6.41 -9.13
C SER A 37 -15.93 -5.97 -8.32
N ALA A 38 -15.97 -6.26 -7.02
CA ALA A 38 -17.06 -5.83 -6.16
C ALA A 38 -17.00 -4.32 -5.88
N ASP A 39 -18.16 -3.69 -5.74
CA ASP A 39 -18.27 -2.29 -5.28
C ASP A 39 -17.51 -2.05 -3.97
N SER A 40 -17.49 -3.05 -3.07
CA SER A 40 -16.71 -2.98 -1.84
C SER A 40 -15.20 -2.88 -2.07
N ALA A 41 -14.66 -3.56 -3.09
CA ALA A 41 -13.25 -3.43 -3.44
C ALA A 41 -12.95 -2.05 -4.04
N ALA A 42 -13.88 -1.50 -4.84
CA ALA A 42 -13.75 -0.15 -5.39
C ALA A 42 -13.76 0.94 -4.30
N ASP A 43 -14.61 0.81 -3.28
CA ASP A 43 -14.67 1.72 -2.14
C ASP A 43 -13.37 1.70 -1.32
N ILE A 44 -12.86 0.50 -1.05
CA ILE A 44 -11.57 0.32 -0.36
C ILE A 44 -10.41 0.85 -1.21
N ALA A 45 -10.42 0.64 -2.53
CA ALA A 45 -9.42 1.19 -3.42
C ALA A 45 -9.42 2.73 -3.39
N ALA A 46 -10.59 3.36 -3.41
CA ALA A 46 -10.71 4.81 -3.29
C ALA A 46 -10.21 5.31 -1.94
N ALA A 47 -10.55 4.63 -0.85
CA ALA A 47 -10.07 4.96 0.50
C ALA A 47 -8.55 4.80 0.64
N LEU A 48 -7.95 3.77 0.03
CA LEU A 48 -6.50 3.56 0.00
C LEU A 48 -5.79 4.68 -0.76
N ILE A 49 -6.33 5.07 -1.91
CA ILE A 49 -5.81 6.18 -2.72
C ILE A 49 -5.87 7.49 -1.94
N ASP A 50 -7.02 7.79 -1.32
CA ASP A 50 -7.19 8.99 -0.50
C ASP A 50 -6.21 9.01 0.68
N TRP A 51 -6.13 7.92 1.43
CA TRP A 51 -5.17 7.79 2.53
C TRP A 51 -3.72 7.97 2.04
N TYR A 52 -3.36 7.36 0.92
CA TYR A 52 -2.01 7.48 0.36
C TYR A 52 -1.69 8.91 -0.12
N LEU A 53 -2.67 9.63 -0.67
CA LEU A 53 -2.48 10.99 -1.15
C LEU A 53 -2.49 12.04 -0.04
N PHE A 54 -3.32 11.87 0.99
CA PHE A 54 -3.60 12.92 1.99
C PHE A 54 -3.07 12.62 3.40
N LYS A 55 -2.77 11.35 3.73
CA LYS A 55 -2.31 10.95 5.07
C LYS A 55 -0.85 10.51 5.11
N VAL A 56 -0.27 10.15 3.97
CA VAL A 56 1.14 9.75 3.88
C VAL A 56 1.99 10.99 3.54
N ASP A 57 2.50 11.63 4.59
CA ASP A 57 3.40 12.80 4.49
C ASP A 57 4.75 12.40 3.84
N ASP A 58 5.24 11.20 4.15
CA ASP A 58 6.48 10.63 3.60
C ASP A 58 6.24 9.26 2.95
N ARG A 59 6.00 9.28 1.64
CA ARG A 59 5.75 8.08 0.82
C ARG A 59 6.96 7.13 0.76
N SER A 60 8.15 7.69 0.92
CA SER A 60 9.41 6.93 0.93
C SER A 60 9.53 6.09 2.19
N GLN A 61 9.13 6.63 3.34
CA GLN A 61 9.08 5.86 4.59
C GLN A 61 8.04 4.74 4.57
N LEU A 62 6.91 4.93 3.90
CA LEU A 62 5.93 3.86 3.73
C LEU A 62 6.50 2.69 2.93
N LYS A 63 7.18 2.98 1.82
CA LYS A 63 7.86 1.96 1.00
C LYS A 63 8.96 1.25 1.79
N LEU A 64 9.78 2.00 2.53
CA LEU A 64 10.82 1.44 3.40
C LEU A 64 10.25 0.55 4.51
N ALA A 65 9.14 0.93 5.14
CA ALA A 65 8.50 0.12 6.17
C ALA A 65 7.94 -1.20 5.61
N LEU A 66 7.42 -1.18 4.38
CA LEU A 66 6.95 -2.38 3.69
C LEU A 66 8.11 -3.30 3.30
N ASP A 67 9.18 -2.74 2.74
CA ASP A 67 10.39 -3.47 2.38
C ASP A 67 11.09 -4.06 3.62
N GLU A 68 11.13 -3.29 4.71
CA GLU A 68 11.66 -3.73 5.99
C GLU A 68 10.76 -4.82 6.59
N SER A 69 9.43 -4.74 6.53
CA SER A 69 8.55 -5.81 7.01
C SER A 69 8.75 -7.15 6.28
N LEU A 70 9.09 -7.10 4.98
CA LEU A 70 9.45 -8.27 4.19
C LEU A 70 10.83 -8.84 4.59
N THR A 71 11.73 -7.98 5.08
CA THR A 71 13.13 -8.32 5.36
C THR A 71 13.43 -8.58 6.85
N ALA A 72 12.61 -8.05 7.77
CA ALA A 72 13.00 -7.80 9.17
C ALA A 72 12.70 -8.92 10.16
N THR A 73 12.29 -10.10 9.72
CA THR A 73 12.23 -11.24 10.64
C THR A 73 13.38 -12.21 10.38
N PRO A 74 14.45 -12.21 11.22
CA PRO A 74 15.51 -13.22 11.16
C PRO A 74 14.96 -14.65 11.31
N ARG A 75 13.74 -14.77 11.85
CA ARG A 75 12.98 -16.02 11.89
C ARG A 75 12.41 -16.42 10.52
N LEU A 76 11.90 -15.49 9.71
CA LEU A 76 11.43 -15.76 8.35
C LEU A 76 12.61 -16.10 7.42
N GLN A 77 13.71 -15.35 7.50
CA GLN A 77 14.96 -15.67 6.77
C GLN A 77 15.44 -17.09 7.08
N ARG A 78 15.40 -17.50 8.35
CA ARG A 78 15.78 -18.85 8.79
C ARG A 78 14.79 -19.93 8.32
N LEU A 79 13.52 -19.59 8.14
CA LEU A 79 12.51 -20.51 7.62
C LEU A 79 12.62 -20.66 6.10
N VAL A 80 12.85 -19.57 5.36
CA VAL A 80 13.10 -19.58 3.90
C VAL A 80 14.35 -20.37 3.57
N GLY A 81 15.47 -20.15 4.26
CA GLY A 81 16.68 -20.95 4.06
C GLY A 81 16.49 -22.44 4.34
N LYS A 82 15.50 -22.81 5.16
CA LYS A 82 15.15 -24.21 5.46
C LYS A 82 14.27 -24.86 4.41
N LEU A 83 13.55 -24.06 3.62
CA LEU A 83 12.68 -24.51 2.53
C LEU A 83 13.47 -24.73 1.23
N ASP A 84 14.59 -24.03 1.05
CA ASP A 84 15.49 -24.18 -0.11
C ASP A 84 16.36 -25.45 -0.05
N GLU A 85 16.48 -26.05 1.13
CA GLU A 85 17.32 -27.24 1.39
C GLU A 85 16.58 -28.59 1.23
N VAL A 86 15.37 -28.61 0.65
CA VAL A 86 14.53 -29.81 0.42
C VAL A 86 14.28 -30.03 -1.06
#